data_AF-A0A7K9I9C8-F1
#
_entry.id   AF-A0A7K9I9C8-F1
#
_cell.length_a   1.000
_cell.length_b   1.000
_cell.length_c   1.000
_cell.angle_alpha   90.00
_cell.angle_beta   90.00
_cell.angle_gamma   90.00
#
_symmetry.space_group_name_H-M   'P 1'
#
loop_
_entity.id
_entity.type
_entity.pdbx_description
1 polymer ?
#
loop_
_entity_poly.entity_id
_entity_poly.type
_entity_poly.pdbx_seq_one_letter_code
_entity_poly.pdbx_strand_id
1 'polypeptide(L)'
;CWRVEDYVVIQECARCSSFQAKSMLECRPTGFVEKVTCATSKRDDYKRCRSAVLEAHVFWRFVGTMMAVASIFAVLVVCRQRVLDRKALEKVRKQIESI
;
A
#
# COMPACT_ATOMS: atom_id res chain seq x y z
N CYS A 1 -25.55 -19.54 -5.57
CA CYS A 1 -26.17 -19.92 -4.28
C CYS A 1 -25.94 -18.87 -3.20
N TRP A 2 -24.75 -18.28 -3.08
CA TRP A 2 -24.39 -17.34 -2.01
C TRP A 2 -25.23 -16.05 -1.87
N ARG A 3 -26.09 -15.73 -2.85
CA ARG A 3 -27.00 -14.57 -2.80
C ARG A 3 -28.31 -14.85 -2.05
N VAL A 4 -28.63 -16.13 -1.85
CA VAL A 4 -29.94 -16.57 -1.34
C VAL A 4 -29.83 -17.44 -0.09
N GLU A 5 -28.64 -17.97 0.20
CA GLU A 5 -28.36 -18.86 1.33
C GLU A 5 -27.16 -18.34 2.12
N ASP A 6 -27.10 -18.70 3.41
CA ASP A 6 -25.90 -18.55 4.21
C ASP A 6 -24.73 -19.34 3.59
N TYR A 7 -23.54 -18.76 3.67
CA TYR A 7 -22.35 -19.32 3.07
C TYR A 7 -21.15 -19.21 4.01
N VAL A 8 -20.21 -20.13 3.84
CA VAL A 8 -18.93 -20.13 4.54
C VAL A 8 -17.82 -19.92 3.53
N VAL A 9 -16.88 -19.03 3.83
CA VAL A 9 -15.70 -18.78 2.99
C VAL A 9 -14.70 -19.91 3.23
N ILE A 10 -14.43 -20.71 2.19
CA ILE A 10 -13.44 -21.80 2.26
C ILE A 10 -12.07 -21.33 1.78
N GLN A 11 -12.06 -20.45 0.79
CA GLN A 11 -10.82 -19.86 0.28
C GLN A 11 -10.91 -18.35 0.36
N GLU A 12 -9.99 -17.77 1.12
CA GLU A 12 -9.83 -16.33 1.21
C GLU A 12 -9.53 -15.71 -0.16
N CYS A 13 -9.78 -14.41 -0.25
CA CYS A 13 -9.68 -13.64 -1.48
C CYS A 13 -8.29 -13.78 -2.13
N ALA A 14 -8.23 -14.48 -3.28
CA ALA A 14 -7.01 -14.78 -3.98
C ALA A 14 -7.02 -14.22 -5.40
N ARG A 15 -5.83 -13.98 -5.95
CA ARG A 15 -5.67 -13.54 -7.34
C ARG A 15 -6.05 -14.69 -8.27
N CYS A 16 -6.83 -14.40 -9.29
CA CYS A 16 -7.17 -15.43 -10.27
C CYS A 16 -5.95 -15.84 -11.09
N SER A 17 -5.92 -17.11 -11.49
CA SER A 17 -4.99 -17.58 -12.51
C SER A 17 -5.35 -17.02 -13.89
N SER A 18 -4.39 -17.06 -14.83
CA SER A 18 -4.59 -16.64 -16.23
C SER A 18 -5.74 -17.40 -16.92
N PHE A 19 -5.97 -18.65 -16.55
CA PHE A 19 -7.07 -19.46 -17.02
C PHE A 19 -8.41 -18.99 -16.43
N GLN A 20 -8.48 -18.82 -15.11
CA GLN A 20 -9.69 -18.36 -14.42
C GLN A 20 -10.09 -16.93 -14.84
N ALA A 21 -9.13 -16.06 -15.11
CA ALA A 21 -9.41 -14.72 -15.62
C ALA A 21 -10.11 -14.71 -16.99
N LYS A 22 -9.91 -15.77 -17.80
CA LYS A 22 -10.58 -15.94 -19.10
C LYS A 22 -11.91 -16.66 -18.99
N SER A 23 -12.01 -17.67 -18.11
CA SER A 23 -13.20 -18.52 -17.99
C SER A 23 -14.24 -17.99 -17.00
N MET A 24 -13.83 -17.26 -15.96
CA MET A 24 -14.71 -16.78 -14.90
C MET A 24 -15.01 -15.28 -15.07
N LEU A 25 -16.29 -14.96 -15.26
CA LEU A 25 -16.77 -13.58 -15.33
C LEU A 25 -16.54 -12.80 -14.02
N GLU A 26 -16.63 -13.48 -12.88
CA GLU A 26 -16.37 -12.89 -11.56
C GLU A 26 -14.92 -12.38 -11.46
N CYS A 27 -13.97 -12.98 -12.19
CA CYS A 27 -12.60 -12.54 -12.13
C CYS A 27 -12.30 -11.27 -12.96
N ARG A 28 -13.02 -11.01 -14.06
CA ARG A 28 -12.68 -9.96 -15.03
C ARG A 28 -12.50 -8.54 -14.47
N PRO A 29 -13.37 -8.02 -13.59
CA PRO A 29 -13.31 -6.60 -13.20
C PRO A 29 -12.22 -6.29 -12.17
N THR A 30 -11.95 -7.18 -11.21
CA THR A 30 -10.98 -6.93 -10.13
C THR A 30 -9.72 -7.80 -10.24
N GLY A 31 -9.81 -8.96 -10.89
CA GLY A 31 -8.74 -9.97 -10.93
C GLY A 31 -8.65 -10.83 -9.67
N PHE A 32 -9.62 -10.74 -8.76
CA PHE A 32 -9.65 -11.46 -7.48
C PHE A 32 -10.99 -12.14 -7.24
N VAL A 33 -10.92 -13.36 -6.70
CA VAL A 33 -12.09 -14.18 -6.36
C VAL A 33 -11.88 -14.88 -5.02
N GLU A 34 -12.98 -15.11 -4.31
CA GLU A 34 -13.04 -15.94 -3.10
C GLU A 34 -13.95 -17.13 -3.36
N LYS A 35 -13.63 -18.27 -2.75
CA LYS A 35 -14.43 -19.49 -2.88
C LYS A 35 -15.30 -19.65 -1.64
N VAL A 36 -16.60 -19.78 -1.87
CA VAL A 36 -17.60 -19.95 -0.82
C VAL A 36 -18.37 -21.24 -1.01
N THR A 37 -18.80 -21.84 0.09
CA THR A 37 -19.68 -23.00 0.06
C THR A 37 -20.96 -22.67 0.77
N CYS A 38 -22.07 -22.87 0.07
CA CYS A 38 -23.41 -22.55 0.57
C CYS A 38 -23.87 -23.63 1.55
N ALA A 39 -24.39 -23.22 2.71
CA ALA A 39 -24.69 -24.13 3.81
C ALA A 39 -25.84 -25.09 3.47
N THR A 40 -26.87 -24.60 2.77
CA THR A 40 -28.07 -25.38 2.45
C THR A 40 -27.85 -26.30 1.26
N SER A 41 -27.34 -25.78 0.14
CA SER A 41 -27.10 -26.58 -1.07
C SER A 41 -25.79 -27.38 -1.06
N LYS A 42 -24.89 -27.14 -0.09
CA LYS A 42 -23.53 -27.71 -0.02
C LYS A 42 -22.75 -27.57 -1.33
N ARG A 43 -23.03 -26.50 -2.07
CA ARG A 43 -22.42 -26.22 -3.37
C ARG A 43 -21.34 -25.16 -3.22
N ASP A 44 -20.24 -25.40 -3.90
CA ASP A 44 -19.15 -24.44 -4.04
C ASP A 44 -19.48 -23.43 -5.14
N ASP A 45 -19.32 -22.15 -4.81
CA ASP A 45 -19.47 -21.03 -5.74
C ASP A 45 -18.28 -20.08 -5.60
N TYR A 46 -18.04 -19.31 -6.66
CA TYR A 46 -17.02 -18.27 -6.67
C TYR A 46 -17.70 -16.91 -6.67
N LYS A 47 -17.24 -15.99 -5.83
CA LYS A 47 -17.67 -14.59 -5.86
C LYS A 47 -16.48 -13.66 -6.01
N ARG A 48 -16.73 -12.51 -6.61
CA ARG A 48 -15.82 -11.36 -6.56
C ARG A 48 -15.55 -10.95 -5.12
N CYS A 49 -14.28 -10.73 -4.82
CA CYS A 49 -13.86 -10.17 -3.55
C CYS A 49 -13.01 -8.90 -3.80
N ARG A 50 -13.07 -7.97 -2.84
CA ARG A 50 -12.15 -6.84 -2.77
C ARG A 50 -11.10 -7.19 -1.73
N SER A 51 -9.86 -7.44 -2.16
CA SER A 51 -8.79 -7.81 -1.23
C SER A 51 -8.32 -6.59 -0.44
N ALA A 52 -8.76 -6.46 0.82
CA ALA A 52 -8.27 -5.46 1.76
C ALA A 52 -6.77 -5.64 2.06
N VAL A 53 -6.26 -6.87 1.97
CA VAL A 53 -4.84 -7.20 2.19
C VAL A 53 -3.95 -6.61 1.11
N LEU A 54 -4.36 -6.66 -0.16
CA LEU A 54 -3.60 -6.00 -1.22
C LEU A 54 -3.72 -4.47 -1.14
N GLU A 55 -4.90 -3.96 -0.79
CA GLU A 55 -5.10 -2.53 -0.53
C GLU A 55 -4.15 -2.04 0.58
N ALA A 56 -3.97 -2.84 1.64
CA ALA A 56 -3.00 -2.59 2.70
C ALA A 56 -1.54 -2.66 2.23
N HIS A 57 -1.15 -3.63 1.39
CA HIS A 57 0.22 -3.71 0.87
C HIS A 57 0.57 -2.52 -0.04
N VAL A 58 -0.35 -2.12 -0.92
CA VAL A 58 -0.17 -0.96 -1.79
C VAL A 58 -0.10 0.31 -0.95
N PHE A 59 -0.98 0.43 0.04
CA PHE A 59 -0.96 1.54 1.00
C PHE A 59 0.37 1.60 1.76
N TRP A 60 0.85 0.50 2.32
CA TRP A 60 2.08 0.49 3.12
C TRP A 60 3.32 0.79 2.26
N ARG A 61 3.33 0.32 1.01
CA ARG A 61 4.38 0.67 0.06
C ARG A 61 4.38 2.16 -0.25
N PHE A 62 3.21 2.77 -0.44
CA PHE A 62 3.10 4.22 -0.68
C PHE A 62 3.48 5.05 0.56
N VAL A 63 2.96 4.70 1.73
CA VAL A 63 3.28 5.40 2.99
C VAL A 63 4.78 5.30 3.28
N GLY A 64 5.37 4.11 3.11
CA GLY A 64 6.80 3.89 3.30
C GLY A 64 7.66 4.73 2.34
N THR A 65 7.30 4.81 1.05
CA THR A 65 8.05 5.62 0.09
C THR A 65 7.94 7.12 0.40
N MET A 66 6.75 7.61 0.72
CA MET A 66 6.56 9.03 1.06
C MET A 66 7.30 9.42 2.34
N MET A 67 7.28 8.57 3.37
CA MET A 67 8.04 8.78 4.60
C MET A 67 9.55 8.82 4.36
N ALA A 68 10.09 7.91 3.54
CA ALA A 68 11.49 7.90 3.17
C ALA A 68 11.88 9.18 2.41
N VAL A 69 11.07 9.57 1.42
CA VAL A 69 11.28 10.78 0.62
C VAL A 69 11.26 12.03 1.52
N ALA A 70 10.26 12.17 2.39
CA ALA A 70 10.17 13.26 3.35
C ALA A 70 11.39 13.33 4.27
N SER A 71 11.86 12.18 4.76
CA SER A 71 13.05 12.09 5.61
C SER A 71 14.32 12.56 4.87
N ILE A 72 14.48 12.15 3.61
CA ILE A 72 15.61 12.60 2.76
C ILE A 72 15.57 14.11 2.59
N PHE A 73 14.41 14.67 2.22
CA PHE A 73 14.28 16.12 2.06
C PHE A 73 14.52 16.88 3.36
N ALA A 74 14.02 16.39 4.50
CA ALA A 74 14.28 16.99 5.80
C ALA A 74 15.78 17.02 6.12
N VAL A 75 16.50 15.90 5.92
CA VAL A 75 17.96 15.83 6.11
C VAL A 75 18.68 16.81 5.18
N LEU A 76 18.30 16.87 3.90
CA LEU A 76 18.89 17.81 2.94
C LEU A 76 18.69 19.27 3.38
N VAL A 77 17.48 19.64 3.82
CA VAL A 77 17.18 20.98 4.33
C VAL A 77 18.02 21.31 5.55
N VAL A 78 18.07 20.42 6.55
CA VAL A 78 18.89 20.62 7.76
C VAL A 78 20.37 20.78 7.42
N CYS A 79 20.91 19.94 6.54
CA CYS A 79 22.29 20.06 6.09
C CYS A 79 22.56 21.43 5.43
N ARG A 80 21.66 21.91 4.57
CA ARG A 80 21.80 23.24 3.97
C ARG A 80 21.70 24.36 5.00
N GLN A 81 20.77 24.26 5.94
CA GLN A 81 20.63 25.21 7.05
C GLN A 81 21.94 25.26 7.87
N ARG A 82 22.49 24.11 8.24
CA ARG A 82 23.76 23.99 8.98
C ARG A 82 24.95 24.61 8.24
N VAL A 83 25.00 24.46 6.92
CA VAL A 83 26.05 25.08 6.09
C VAL A 83 25.90 26.61 6.08
N LEU A 84 24.65 27.11 5.99
CA LEU A 84 24.37 28.54 6.07
C LEU A 84 24.71 29.11 7.45
N ASP A 85 24.35 28.40 8.53
CA ASP A 85 24.67 28.79 9.90
C ASP A 85 26.18 28.84 10.15
N ARG A 86 26.95 27.85 9.66
CA ARG A 86 28.42 27.87 9.76
C ARG A 86 29.02 29.09 9.05
N LYS A 87 28.55 29.41 7.84
CA LYS A 87 29.01 30.59 7.08
C LYS A 87 28.63 31.91 7.77
N ALA A 88 27.46 31.98 8.41
CA ALA A 88 27.05 33.15 9.17
C ALA A 88 27.93 33.33 10.42
N LEU A 89 28.22 32.24 11.14
CA LEU A 89 29.03 32.25 12.36
C LEU A 89 30.50 32.60 12.08
N GLU A 90 31.06 32.14 10.96
CA GLU A 90 32.39 32.55 10.50
C GLU A 90 32.49 34.05 10.18
N LYS A 91 31.43 34.63 9.60
CA LYS A 91 31.38 36.08 9.35
C LYS A 91 31.36 36.88 10.65
N VAL A 92 30.61 36.42 11.66
CA VAL A 92 30.58 37.05 12.99
C VAL A 92 31.94 36.92 13.69
N ARG A 93 32.59 35.75 13.62
CA ARG A 93 33.93 35.56 14.22
C ARG A 93 34.98 36.49 13.62
N LYS A 94 35.00 36.66 12.29
CA LYS A 94 35.96 37.59 11.64
C LYS A 94 35.74 39.05 12.03
N GLN A 95 34.52 39.44 12.40
CA GLN A 95 34.25 40.79 12.91
C GLN A 95 34.81 41.00 14.33
N ILE A 96 34.88 39.95 15.15
CA ILE A 96 35.41 40.03 16.52
C ILE A 96 36.94 40.00 16.53
N GLU A 97 37.57 39.31 15.57
CA GLU A 97 39.03 39.17 15.46
C GLU A 97 39.72 40.37 14.77
N SER A 98 38.94 41.30 14.20
CA SER A 98 39.42 42.54 13.56
C SER A 98 39.18 43.81 14.37
N ILE A 99 38.76 43.66 15.64
CA ILE A 99 38.62 44.74 16.63
C ILE A 99 39.81 44.74 17.58
#